data_AF-I2CQW3-F1
#
_entry.id   AF-I2CQW3-F1
#
_cell.length_a   1.000
_cell.length_b   1.000
_cell.length_c   1.000
_cell.angle_alpha   90.00
_cell.angle_beta   90.00
_cell.angle_gamma   90.00
#
_symmetry.space_group_name_H-M   'P 1'
#
loop_
_entity.id
_entity.type
_entity.pdbx_description
1 polymer ?
#
loop_
_entity_poly.entity_id
_entity_poly.type
_entity_poly.pdbx_seq_one_letter_code
_entity_poly.pdbx_strand_id
1 'polypeptide(L)'
;MGRWRFILVQLLVISAGAVAQVVELDKSDVPVDVESGVQQIHIAQGIDPTTMVISWLTPNYTAPAPASQVRYGLDPDNLDWLITNQDAFTYTIPAGYAKQDQKSPYPDYTSGWLHNVELRNLQPNTLYYYQCGDFSILPSNGDDYPYTPPTGRSGTLFFKTLPAVGKKLKEPLVFGMVADIGQNPDAQRSVLRLSQNDPALILIVGDDGYADCVGTLWDSFLNMLTGVSSFV
;
A
#
# COMPACT_ATOMS: atom_id res chain seq x y z
N MET A 1 -17.93 -35.00 28.44
CA MET A 1 -17.39 -34.61 27.12
C MET A 1 -18.42 -33.75 26.41
N GLY A 2 -18.32 -32.43 26.55
CA GLY A 2 -19.29 -31.48 26.00
C GLY A 2 -19.02 -31.24 24.52
N ARG A 3 -20.04 -31.47 23.69
CA ARG A 3 -20.04 -31.14 22.27
C ARG A 3 -20.23 -29.64 22.09
N TRP A 4 -19.22 -28.95 21.56
CA TRP A 4 -19.36 -27.59 21.07
C TRP A 4 -20.14 -27.62 19.75
N ARG A 5 -21.24 -26.86 19.69
CA ARG A 5 -21.96 -26.55 18.44
C ARG A 5 -21.50 -25.16 18.01
N PHE A 6 -20.80 -25.07 16.90
CA PHE A 6 -20.56 -23.80 16.23
C PHE A 6 -21.87 -23.36 15.57
N ILE A 7 -22.42 -22.23 16.02
CA ILE A 7 -23.51 -21.55 15.32
C ILE A 7 -22.83 -20.57 14.37
N LEU A 8 -22.86 -20.89 13.07
CA LEU A 8 -22.50 -19.97 12.01
C LEU A 8 -23.60 -18.90 11.94
N VAL A 9 -23.34 -17.70 12.45
CA VAL A 9 -24.26 -16.57 12.31
C VAL A 9 -23.94 -15.87 10.99
N GLN A 10 -24.67 -16.22 9.94
CA GLN A 10 -24.75 -15.40 8.73
C GLN A 10 -25.46 -14.09 9.11
N LEU A 11 -24.71 -13.01 9.27
CA LEU A 11 -25.26 -11.67 9.41
C LEU A 11 -25.67 -11.16 8.03
N LEU A 12 -26.92 -11.44 7.65
CA LEU A 12 -27.59 -10.73 6.57
C LEU A 12 -28.13 -9.42 7.14
N VAL A 13 -27.41 -8.32 6.94
CA VAL A 13 -27.96 -6.98 7.23
C VAL A 13 -28.52 -6.41 5.93
N ILE A 14 -29.86 -6.42 5.84
CA ILE A 14 -30.60 -5.59 4.89
C ILE A 14 -30.95 -4.30 5.63
N SER A 15 -30.42 -3.17 5.17
CA SER A 15 -31.09 -1.88 5.37
C SER A 15 -31.09 -1.12 4.05
N ALA A 16 -32.28 -0.67 3.69
CA ALA A 16 -32.56 0.08 2.48
C ALA A 16 -32.30 1.58 2.69
N GLY A 17 -31.84 2.24 1.62
CA GLY A 17 -32.11 3.66 1.40
C GLY A 17 -30.97 4.62 1.67
N ALA A 18 -30.04 4.73 0.73
CA ALA A 18 -29.41 6.00 0.38
C ALA A 18 -29.18 6.01 -1.13
N VAL A 19 -29.77 6.99 -1.82
CA VAL A 19 -29.44 7.26 -3.23
C VAL A 19 -28.09 7.96 -3.22
N ALA A 20 -27.01 7.21 -3.39
CA ALA A 20 -25.74 7.78 -3.76
C ALA A 20 -25.72 7.86 -5.29
N GLN A 21 -25.53 9.07 -5.83
CA GLN A 21 -25.16 9.22 -7.23
C GLN A 21 -23.91 8.36 -7.47
N VAL A 22 -23.99 7.47 -8.46
CA VAL A 22 -22.81 6.86 -9.04
C VAL A 22 -22.07 8.00 -9.74
N VAL A 23 -21.10 8.58 -9.04
CA VAL A 23 -20.00 9.24 -9.73
C VAL A 23 -19.20 8.07 -10.30
N GLU A 24 -19.32 7.84 -11.61
CA GLU A 24 -18.28 7.12 -12.34
C GLU A 24 -17.00 7.91 -12.09
N LEU A 25 -16.22 7.46 -11.10
CA LEU A 25 -14.83 7.84 -11.02
C LEU A 25 -14.16 7.14 -12.20
N ASP A 26 -13.78 7.95 -13.19
CA ASP A 26 -13.06 7.49 -14.35
C ASP A 26 -11.73 6.89 -13.88
N LYS A 27 -11.12 6.01 -14.68
CA LYS A 27 -9.83 5.37 -14.39
C LYS A 27 -8.72 6.38 -14.09
N SER A 28 -8.93 7.66 -14.39
CA SER A 28 -8.07 8.80 -14.09
C SER A 28 -8.15 9.33 -12.66
N ASP A 29 -9.14 8.94 -11.87
CA ASP A 29 -9.44 9.60 -10.57
C ASP A 29 -8.78 8.91 -9.36
N VAL A 30 -8.05 7.82 -9.58
CA VAL A 30 -7.02 7.37 -8.62
C VAL A 30 -5.73 8.05 -9.06
N PRO A 31 -5.16 8.99 -8.28
CA PRO A 31 -3.85 9.54 -8.60
C PRO A 31 -2.84 8.39 -8.45
N VAL A 32 -2.59 7.67 -9.53
CA VAL A 32 -1.27 7.07 -9.71
C VAL A 32 -0.39 8.28 -9.87
N ASP A 33 0.40 8.60 -8.84
CA ASP A 33 1.30 9.75 -8.86
C ASP A 33 2.42 9.44 -9.87
N VAL A 34 2.11 9.61 -11.16
CA VAL A 34 2.98 9.35 -12.32
C VAL A 34 4.22 10.25 -12.30
N GLU A 35 4.24 11.25 -11.43
CA GLU A 35 5.38 12.15 -11.19
C GLU A 35 6.30 11.66 -10.06
N SER A 36 5.88 10.68 -9.25
CA SER A 36 6.72 10.14 -8.19
C SER A 36 7.67 9.07 -8.73
N GLY A 37 8.93 9.10 -8.30
CA GLY A 37 9.92 8.08 -8.69
C GLY A 37 9.78 6.75 -8.00
N VAL A 38 8.66 6.59 -7.32
CA VAL A 38 8.29 5.44 -6.51
C VAL A 38 6.85 5.07 -6.85
N GLN A 39 6.48 3.82 -6.62
CA GLN A 39 5.16 3.29 -6.93
C GLN A 39 4.72 2.36 -5.80
N GLN A 40 3.45 1.94 -5.83
CA GLN A 40 2.95 0.89 -4.94
C GLN A 40 3.15 1.23 -3.45
N ILE A 41 3.00 2.52 -3.10
CA ILE A 41 3.22 2.97 -1.73
C ILE A 41 2.13 2.36 -0.83
N HIS A 42 2.56 1.65 0.20
CA HIS A 42 1.68 1.10 1.22
C HIS A 42 2.27 1.27 2.61
N ILE A 43 1.40 1.56 3.57
CA ILE A 43 1.75 1.66 4.98
C ILE A 43 1.12 0.50 5.76
N ALA A 44 1.86 0.00 6.75
CA ALA A 44 1.39 -1.05 7.64
C ALA A 44 1.64 -0.67 9.10
N GLN A 45 0.70 -1.06 9.95
CA GLN A 45 0.88 -1.00 11.40
C GLN A 45 2.04 -1.93 11.80
N GLY A 46 3.03 -1.38 12.53
CA GLY A 46 4.10 -2.18 13.12
C GLY A 46 3.62 -2.97 14.34
N ILE A 47 4.55 -3.45 15.17
CA ILE A 47 4.25 -4.31 16.33
C ILE A 47 3.32 -3.65 17.37
N ASP A 48 3.36 -2.32 17.47
CA ASP A 48 2.54 -1.54 18.39
C ASP A 48 2.24 -0.13 17.84
N PRO A 49 1.30 0.63 18.45
CA PRO A 49 0.90 1.95 17.98
C PRO A 49 2.00 3.04 17.92
N THR A 50 3.23 2.74 18.34
CA THR A 50 4.40 3.62 18.22
C THR A 50 5.28 3.28 17.01
N THR A 51 4.85 2.33 16.18
CA THR A 51 5.59 1.83 15.03
C THR A 51 4.72 1.77 13.78
N MET A 52 5.29 2.16 12.64
CA MET A 52 4.67 2.06 11.31
C MET A 52 5.73 1.60 10.31
N VAL A 53 5.33 0.85 9.30
CA VAL A 53 6.21 0.45 8.19
C VAL A 53 5.71 1.13 6.93
N ILE A 54 6.63 1.78 6.21
CA ILE A 54 6.37 2.41 4.93
C ILE A 54 7.12 1.62 3.86
N SER A 55 6.39 1.19 2.84
CA SER A 55 6.88 0.32 1.80
C SER A 55 6.52 0.87 0.43
N TRP A 56 7.41 0.69 -0.54
CA TRP A 56 7.22 1.16 -1.91
C TRP A 56 8.10 0.38 -2.89
N LEU A 57 7.85 0.58 -4.17
CA LEU A 57 8.62 0.02 -5.27
C LEU A 57 9.28 1.14 -6.09
N THR A 58 10.55 0.96 -6.47
CA THR A 58 11.21 1.77 -7.50
C THR A 58 11.31 0.92 -8.79
N PRO A 59 10.71 1.33 -9.92
CA PRO A 59 10.50 0.45 -11.08
C PRO A 59 11.77 0.05 -11.84
N ASN A 60 12.87 0.79 -11.69
CA ASN A 60 14.12 0.46 -12.37
C ASN A 60 14.98 -0.50 -11.52
N TYR A 61 15.18 -1.73 -11.99
CA TYR A 61 15.95 -2.78 -11.30
C TYR A 61 17.48 -2.69 -11.51
N THR A 62 17.99 -1.68 -12.23
CA THR A 62 19.44 -1.55 -12.45
C THR A 62 20.18 -1.28 -11.13
N ALA A 63 21.36 -1.87 -10.98
CA ALA A 63 22.24 -1.63 -9.84
C ALA A 63 23.04 -0.32 -10.00
N PRO A 64 23.42 0.35 -8.89
CA PRO A 64 23.11 -0.01 -7.51
C PRO A 64 21.64 0.26 -7.14
N ALA A 65 21.16 -0.39 -6.08
CA ALA A 65 19.82 -0.12 -5.57
C ALA A 65 19.70 1.35 -5.10
N PRO A 66 18.54 2.00 -5.33
CA PRO A 66 18.27 3.33 -4.78
C PRO A 66 18.16 3.27 -3.25
N ALA A 67 18.45 4.38 -2.59
CA ALA A 67 18.38 4.44 -1.14
C ALA A 67 16.93 4.28 -0.63
N SER A 68 16.74 3.52 0.45
CA SER A 68 15.46 3.39 1.14
C SER A 68 15.34 4.48 2.21
N GLN A 69 14.81 5.66 1.85
CA GLN A 69 14.69 6.77 2.81
C GLN A 69 13.25 7.20 3.02
N VAL A 70 12.94 7.59 4.25
CA VAL A 70 11.67 8.23 4.63
C VAL A 70 11.98 9.51 5.38
N ARG A 71 11.48 10.63 4.88
CA ARG A 71 11.36 11.87 5.65
C ARG A 71 9.97 11.95 6.26
N TYR A 72 9.87 12.35 7.52
CA TYR A 72 8.58 12.47 8.19
C TYR A 72 8.58 13.57 9.26
N GLY A 73 7.40 14.04 9.63
CA GLY A 73 7.22 15.19 10.52
C GLY A 73 5.79 15.32 11.02
N LEU A 74 5.56 16.32 11.88
CA LEU A 74 4.22 16.71 12.34
C LEU A 74 3.61 17.86 11.51
N ASP A 75 4.42 18.44 10.61
CA ASP A 75 4.06 19.54 9.73
C ASP A 75 4.30 19.10 8.28
N PRO A 76 3.30 19.21 7.38
CA PRO A 76 3.44 18.79 5.98
C PRO A 76 4.52 19.56 5.22
N ASP A 77 4.83 20.79 5.64
CA ASP A 77 5.83 21.64 4.98
C ASP A 77 7.24 21.45 5.59
N ASN A 78 7.33 20.85 6.79
CA ASN A 78 8.56 20.67 7.55
C ASN A 78 8.71 19.21 8.05
N LEU A 79 9.30 18.36 7.21
CA LEU A 79 9.59 16.95 7.54
C LEU A 79 10.98 16.81 8.19
N ASP A 80 11.06 17.13 9.49
CA ASP A 80 12.31 17.27 10.24
C ASP A 80 13.10 15.97 10.48
N TRP A 81 12.44 14.81 10.39
CA TRP A 81 13.06 13.52 10.69
C TRP A 81 13.36 12.74 9.42
N LEU A 82 14.50 12.04 9.39
CA LEU A 82 14.94 11.20 8.28
C LEU A 82 15.35 9.83 8.81
N ILE A 83 14.74 8.77 8.27
CA ILE A 83 15.24 7.41 8.40
C ILE A 83 15.85 7.00 7.07
N THR A 84 17.01 6.35 7.12
CA THR A 84 17.62 5.68 5.98
C THR A 84 17.80 4.22 6.36
N ASN A 85 17.25 3.33 5.54
CA ASN A 85 17.48 1.90 5.63
C ASN A 85 18.37 1.45 4.45
N GLN A 86 19.17 0.40 4.65
CA GLN A 86 20.10 -0.07 3.62
C GLN A 86 19.51 -1.16 2.71
N ASP A 87 18.38 -1.75 3.09
CA ASP A 87 17.88 -2.95 2.43
C ASP A 87 16.77 -2.61 1.44
N ALA A 88 17.15 -2.36 0.20
CA ALA A 88 16.28 -2.51 -0.95
C ALA A 88 16.57 -3.87 -1.60
N PHE A 89 15.54 -4.59 -2.03
CA PHE A 89 15.70 -5.93 -2.62
C PHE A 89 14.79 -6.12 -3.82
N THR A 90 15.08 -7.13 -4.64
CA THR A 90 14.20 -7.58 -5.71
C THR A 90 13.84 -9.03 -5.49
N TYR A 91 12.77 -9.50 -6.13
CA TYR A 91 12.49 -10.93 -6.25
C TYR A 91 12.34 -11.30 -7.72
N THR A 92 12.55 -12.58 -8.02
CA THR A 92 12.41 -13.11 -9.38
C THR A 92 11.52 -14.34 -9.37
N ILE A 93 10.55 -14.39 -10.27
CA ILE A 93 9.75 -15.57 -10.59
C ILE A 93 10.25 -16.11 -11.94
N PRO A 94 10.93 -17.27 -11.95
CA PRO A 94 11.39 -17.87 -13.20
C PRO A 94 10.22 -18.36 -14.07
N ALA A 95 10.39 -18.30 -15.38
CA ALA A 95 9.57 -18.95 -16.36
C ALA A 95 9.52 -20.45 -16.05
N GLY A 96 8.32 -20.98 -15.85
CA GLY A 96 8.11 -22.39 -15.48
C GLY A 96 7.78 -22.62 -14.01
N TYR A 97 7.84 -21.59 -13.16
CA TYR A 97 7.52 -21.73 -11.74
C TYR A 97 6.12 -22.32 -11.49
N ALA A 98 5.11 -21.88 -12.27
CA ALA A 98 3.73 -22.33 -12.15
C ALA A 98 3.46 -23.78 -12.62
N LYS A 99 4.34 -24.33 -13.47
CA LYS A 99 4.17 -25.64 -14.08
C LYS A 99 5.51 -26.36 -14.13
N GLN A 100 5.74 -27.17 -13.11
CA GLN A 100 6.99 -27.93 -12.94
C GLN A 100 7.24 -28.94 -14.09
N ASP A 101 6.23 -29.23 -14.91
CA ASP A 101 6.21 -30.22 -15.98
C ASP A 101 5.88 -29.67 -17.39
N GLN A 102 5.60 -28.37 -17.54
CA GLN A 102 5.30 -27.74 -18.84
C GLN A 102 5.95 -26.37 -18.98
N LYS A 103 6.30 -26.00 -20.21
CA LYS A 103 6.76 -24.63 -20.52
C LYS A 103 5.66 -23.64 -20.11
N SER A 104 5.94 -22.84 -19.08
CA SER A 104 5.05 -21.75 -18.66
C SER A 104 4.78 -20.82 -19.85
N PRO A 105 3.52 -20.38 -20.07
CA PRO A 105 3.23 -19.35 -21.04
C PRO A 105 3.79 -17.97 -20.61
N TYR A 106 4.18 -17.82 -19.34
CA TYR A 106 4.67 -16.57 -18.76
C TYR A 106 6.21 -16.52 -18.76
N PRO A 107 6.80 -15.37 -19.16
CA PRO A 107 8.25 -15.16 -19.11
C PRO A 107 8.76 -15.03 -17.67
N ASP A 108 10.08 -14.96 -17.52
CA ASP A 108 10.70 -14.55 -16.26
C ASP A 108 10.16 -13.18 -15.85
N TYR A 109 9.91 -13.03 -14.55
CA TYR A 109 9.57 -11.76 -13.94
C TYR A 109 10.61 -11.43 -12.88
N THR A 110 11.12 -10.21 -12.90
CA THR A 110 11.91 -9.62 -11.81
C THR A 110 11.24 -8.33 -11.41
N SER A 111 11.02 -8.13 -10.10
CA SER A 111 10.41 -6.90 -9.59
C SER A 111 11.34 -5.69 -9.76
N GLY A 112 10.78 -4.49 -9.63
CA GLY A 112 11.56 -3.32 -9.25
C GLY A 112 12.19 -3.49 -7.86
N TRP A 113 12.94 -2.48 -7.42
CA TRP A 113 13.47 -2.45 -6.05
C TRP A 113 12.34 -2.25 -5.05
N LEU A 114 12.18 -3.19 -4.15
CA LEU A 114 11.26 -3.14 -3.02
C LEU A 114 11.96 -2.54 -1.82
N HIS A 115 11.31 -1.58 -1.20
CA HIS A 115 11.82 -0.83 -0.06
C HIS A 115 10.89 -1.04 1.12
N ASN A 116 11.46 -1.23 2.32
CA ASN A 116 10.74 -1.29 3.58
C ASN A 116 11.46 -0.46 4.63
N VAL A 117 10.78 0.54 5.19
CA VAL A 117 11.33 1.41 6.22
C VAL A 117 10.40 1.44 7.43
N GLU A 118 10.93 1.02 8.58
CA GLU A 118 10.20 1.06 9.84
C GLU A 118 10.46 2.37 10.58
N LEU A 119 9.38 3.09 10.87
CA LEU A 119 9.34 4.24 11.75
C LEU A 119 9.05 3.76 13.18
N ARG A 120 9.80 4.28 14.16
CA ARG A 120 9.73 3.88 15.56
C ARG A 120 9.60 5.11 16.47
N ASN A 121 9.20 4.88 17.72
CA ASN A 121 9.02 5.92 18.73
C ASN A 121 7.98 6.99 18.35
N LEU A 122 7.00 6.61 17.53
CA LEU A 122 5.90 7.49 17.14
C LEU A 122 4.96 7.68 18.34
N GLN A 123 4.37 8.86 18.42
CA GLN A 123 3.33 9.12 19.41
C GLN A 123 2.02 8.44 18.97
N PRO A 124 1.35 7.67 19.83
CA PRO A 124 0.06 7.07 19.48
C PRO A 124 -1.02 8.13 19.20
N ASN A 125 -1.99 7.82 18.33
CA ASN A 125 -3.08 8.72 17.91
C ASN A 125 -2.58 10.10 17.47
N THR A 126 -1.56 10.12 16.63
CA THR A 126 -0.91 11.34 16.13
C THR A 126 -0.80 11.27 14.62
N LEU A 127 -1.13 12.38 13.96
CA LEU A 127 -0.99 12.56 12.51
C LEU A 127 0.46 12.90 12.19
N TYR A 128 1.04 12.14 11.28
CA TYR A 128 2.37 12.35 10.73
C TYR A 128 2.26 12.56 9.23
N TYR A 129 3.14 13.38 8.69
CA TYR A 129 3.34 13.55 7.25
C TYR A 129 4.64 12.88 6.86
N TYR A 130 4.74 12.39 5.62
CA TYR A 130 5.94 11.72 5.15
C TYR A 130 6.16 11.83 3.64
N GLN A 131 7.40 11.60 3.24
CA GLN A 131 7.83 11.34 1.87
C GLN A 131 8.76 10.13 1.87
N CYS A 132 8.66 9.26 0.86
CA CYS A 132 9.56 8.11 0.70
C CYS A 132 10.29 8.14 -0.64
N GLY A 133 11.44 7.46 -0.71
CA GLY A 133 12.25 7.33 -1.92
C GLY A 133 13.73 7.58 -1.65
N ASP A 134 14.45 8.02 -2.68
CA ASP A 134 15.87 8.38 -2.62
C ASP A 134 16.01 9.91 -2.76
N PHE A 135 16.32 10.59 -1.65
CA PHE A 135 16.44 12.04 -1.62
C PHE A 135 17.78 12.55 -2.17
N SER A 136 18.71 11.66 -2.53
CA SER A 136 19.95 12.02 -3.20
C SER A 136 19.76 12.20 -4.71
N ILE A 137 18.70 11.61 -5.28
CA ILE A 137 18.32 11.78 -6.68
C ILE A 137 17.66 13.14 -6.85
N LEU A 138 18.37 14.05 -7.54
CA LEU A 138 17.86 15.38 -7.83
C LEU A 138 16.71 15.31 -8.84
N PRO A 139 15.76 16.26 -8.77
CA PRO A 139 14.74 16.38 -9.79
C PRO A 139 15.36 16.53 -11.17
N SER A 140 14.90 15.75 -12.15
CA SER A 140 15.33 15.89 -13.54
C SER A 140 14.28 16.68 -14.31
N ASN A 141 14.71 17.57 -15.22
CA ASN A 141 13.81 18.41 -15.99
C ASN A 141 13.11 17.67 -17.15
N GLY A 142 12.99 16.33 -17.09
CA GLY A 142 12.33 15.51 -18.09
C GLY A 142 13.06 15.31 -19.43
N ASP A 143 14.15 16.05 -19.69
CA ASP A 143 14.86 16.03 -20.97
C ASP A 143 15.85 14.86 -21.15
N ASP A 144 16.29 14.22 -20.05
CA ASP A 144 17.37 13.22 -20.08
C ASP A 144 16.90 11.76 -20.22
N TYR A 145 15.61 11.45 -20.00
CA TYR A 145 15.06 10.11 -20.25
C TYR A 145 13.51 10.10 -20.15
N PRO A 146 12.77 9.48 -21.09
CA PRO A 146 11.31 9.40 -21.04
C PRO A 146 10.76 8.48 -19.92
N TYR A 147 11.64 7.81 -19.17
CA TYR A 147 11.29 6.94 -18.04
C TYR A 147 11.95 7.37 -16.71
N THR A 148 12.65 8.51 -16.68
CA THR A 148 13.18 9.02 -15.40
C THR A 148 12.07 9.83 -14.73
N PRO A 149 11.58 9.39 -13.57
CA PRO A 149 10.56 10.14 -12.85
C PRO A 149 11.12 11.52 -12.47
N PRO A 150 10.29 12.58 -12.49
CA PRO A 150 10.76 13.95 -12.27
C PRO A 150 11.40 14.14 -10.89
N THR A 151 11.19 13.23 -9.92
CA THR A 151 11.98 13.12 -8.69
C THR A 151 12.20 11.65 -8.28
N GLY A 152 13.25 11.33 -7.51
CA GLY A 152 13.44 10.00 -6.94
C GLY A 152 12.57 9.66 -5.71
N ARG A 153 11.48 10.40 -5.48
CA ARG A 153 10.67 10.34 -4.25
C ARG A 153 9.18 10.54 -4.49
N SER A 154 8.37 10.30 -3.47
CA SER A 154 6.93 10.58 -3.44
C SER A 154 6.62 12.06 -3.20
N GLY A 155 5.38 12.46 -3.51
CA GLY A 155 4.76 13.63 -2.89
C GLY A 155 4.60 13.47 -1.37
N THR A 156 4.20 14.55 -0.69
CA THR A 156 3.91 14.51 0.75
C THR A 156 2.60 13.78 1.01
N LEU A 157 2.70 12.65 1.72
CA LEU A 157 1.60 11.81 2.17
C LEU A 157 1.44 11.93 3.68
N PHE A 158 0.43 11.29 4.26
CA PHE A 158 0.19 11.32 5.70
C PHE A 158 -0.33 9.99 6.22
N PHE A 159 -0.11 9.76 7.51
CA PHE A 159 -0.75 8.68 8.23
C PHE A 159 -1.03 9.06 9.68
N LYS A 160 -1.99 8.39 10.30
CA LYS A 160 -2.31 8.53 11.72
C LYS A 160 -2.01 7.23 12.46
N THR A 161 -1.15 7.33 13.48
CA THR A 161 -0.88 6.18 14.35
C THR A 161 -2.12 5.74 15.11
N LEU A 162 -2.22 4.45 15.40
CA LEU A 162 -3.31 3.92 16.20
C LEU A 162 -3.29 4.50 17.64
N PRO A 163 -4.43 4.49 18.36
CA PRO A 163 -4.45 4.84 19.76
C PRO A 163 -3.59 3.91 20.62
N ALA A 164 -3.09 4.45 21.74
CA ALA A 164 -2.35 3.66 22.73
C ALA A 164 -3.19 2.47 23.24
N VAL A 165 -2.53 1.33 23.41
CA VAL A 165 -3.14 0.11 23.94
C VAL A 165 -3.74 0.38 25.32
N GLY A 166 -4.95 -0.13 25.57
CA GLY A 166 -5.66 0.02 26.85
C GLY A 166 -6.32 1.39 27.08
N LYS A 167 -6.20 2.33 26.13
CA LYS A 167 -6.89 3.62 26.22
C LYS A 167 -8.38 3.47 25.90
N LYS A 168 -9.25 3.97 26.77
CA LYS A 168 -10.67 4.10 26.47
C LYS A 168 -10.87 5.17 25.38
N LEU A 169 -11.42 4.76 24.25
CA LEU A 169 -11.73 5.67 23.15
C LEU A 169 -13.09 6.33 23.37
N LYS A 170 -13.24 7.56 22.84
CA LYS A 170 -14.53 8.26 22.81
C LYS A 170 -15.44 7.70 21.74
N GLU A 171 -14.86 7.43 20.57
CA GLU A 171 -15.51 6.80 19.43
C GLU A 171 -14.94 5.40 19.18
N PRO A 172 -15.72 4.49 18.56
CA PRO A 172 -15.21 3.19 18.15
C PRO A 172 -14.05 3.32 17.16
N LEU A 173 -13.09 2.40 17.26
CA LEU A 173 -12.08 2.24 16.21
C LEU A 173 -12.71 1.43 15.07
N VAL A 174 -12.76 2.03 13.88
CA VAL A 174 -13.36 1.41 12.69
C VAL A 174 -12.26 0.69 11.91
N PHE A 175 -12.51 -0.57 11.60
CA PHE A 175 -11.64 -1.38 10.74
C PHE A 175 -12.37 -1.68 9.44
N GLY A 176 -11.72 -1.40 8.32
CA GLY A 176 -12.10 -1.95 7.03
C GLY A 176 -11.61 -3.39 6.93
N MET A 177 -12.39 -4.28 6.33
CA MET A 177 -11.97 -5.66 6.10
C MET A 177 -12.42 -6.13 4.72
N VAL A 178 -11.50 -6.78 4.00
CA VAL A 178 -11.75 -7.41 2.70
C VAL A 178 -10.99 -8.72 2.61
N ALA A 179 -11.44 -9.62 1.74
CA ALA A 179 -10.76 -10.85 1.36
C ALA A 179 -11.16 -11.15 -0.09
N ASP A 180 -10.42 -12.04 -0.76
CA ASP A 180 -10.79 -12.56 -2.08
C ASP A 180 -10.99 -11.44 -3.12
N ILE A 181 -10.20 -10.37 -3.01
CA ILE A 181 -10.53 -9.10 -3.66
C ILE A 181 -10.19 -9.10 -5.15
N GLY A 182 -9.09 -9.74 -5.55
CA GLY A 182 -8.58 -9.67 -6.92
C GLY A 182 -8.26 -8.24 -7.36
N GLN A 183 -8.32 -8.02 -8.68
CA GLN A 183 -7.85 -6.79 -9.32
C GLN A 183 -8.70 -6.35 -10.52
N ASN A 184 -9.99 -6.66 -10.49
CA ASN A 184 -10.95 -6.28 -11.52
C ASN A 184 -11.68 -4.96 -11.16
N PRO A 185 -12.54 -4.40 -12.05
CA PRO A 185 -13.27 -3.16 -11.73
C PRO A 185 -14.22 -3.26 -10.52
N ASP A 186 -14.73 -4.44 -10.17
CA ASP A 186 -15.50 -4.64 -8.94
C ASP A 186 -14.61 -4.57 -7.68
N ALA A 187 -13.37 -5.08 -7.77
CA ALA A 187 -12.34 -4.96 -6.74
C ALA A 187 -12.03 -3.48 -6.45
N GLN A 188 -11.78 -2.69 -7.50
CA GLN A 188 -11.58 -1.24 -7.39
C GLN A 188 -12.73 -0.53 -6.66
N ARG A 189 -13.98 -0.85 -7.06
CA ARG A 189 -15.17 -0.29 -6.40
C ARG A 189 -15.28 -0.72 -4.94
N SER A 190 -14.87 -1.94 -4.61
CA SER A 190 -14.89 -2.45 -3.23
C SER A 190 -13.86 -1.71 -2.36
N VAL A 191 -12.64 -1.51 -2.87
CA VAL A 191 -11.58 -0.72 -2.22
C VAL A 191 -12.04 0.72 -1.97
N LEU A 192 -12.61 1.37 -2.98
CA LEU A 192 -13.13 2.74 -2.86
C LEU A 192 -14.26 2.85 -1.84
N ARG A 193 -15.17 1.88 -1.79
CA ARG A 193 -16.24 1.86 -0.78
C ARG A 193 -15.70 1.64 0.64
N LEU A 194 -14.60 0.92 0.76
CA LEU A 194 -13.97 0.67 2.05
C LEU A 194 -13.39 1.96 2.65
N SER A 195 -12.77 2.80 1.83
CA SER A 195 -12.18 4.07 2.28
C SER A 195 -13.22 5.14 2.62
N GLN A 196 -14.44 5.05 2.08
CA GLN A 196 -15.52 6.02 2.35
C GLN A 196 -15.97 6.10 3.82
N ASN A 197 -15.67 5.09 4.63
CA ASN A 197 -16.02 5.06 6.06
C ASN A 197 -14.86 5.45 6.98
N ASP A 198 -13.80 6.07 6.44
CA ASP A 198 -12.63 6.55 7.20
C ASP A 198 -12.07 5.50 8.17
N PRO A 199 -11.75 4.28 7.69
CA PRO A 199 -11.26 3.22 8.57
C PRO A 199 -9.88 3.60 9.11
N ALA A 200 -9.65 3.35 10.40
CA ALA A 200 -8.32 3.55 11.00
C ALA A 200 -7.29 2.50 10.57
N LEU A 201 -7.77 1.37 10.03
CA LEU A 201 -6.94 0.32 9.45
C LEU A 201 -7.79 -0.52 8.49
N ILE A 202 -7.20 -0.95 7.37
CA ILE A 202 -7.78 -1.92 6.45
C ILE A 202 -7.08 -3.27 6.63
N LEU A 203 -7.87 -4.32 6.83
CA LEU A 203 -7.41 -5.70 6.90
C LEU A 203 -7.71 -6.39 5.57
N ILE A 204 -6.66 -6.81 4.86
CA ILE A 204 -6.78 -7.67 3.67
C ILE A 204 -6.49 -9.10 4.14
N VAL A 205 -7.47 -9.98 4.01
CA VAL A 205 -7.50 -11.27 4.70
C VAL A 205 -7.38 -12.43 3.71
N GLY A 206 -6.29 -12.42 2.95
CA GLY A 206 -5.92 -13.49 2.03
C GLY A 206 -6.64 -13.41 0.69
N ASP A 207 -6.16 -14.24 -0.25
CA ASP A 207 -6.63 -14.32 -1.63
C ASP A 207 -6.66 -12.94 -2.30
N ASP A 208 -5.47 -12.36 -2.39
CA ASP A 208 -5.25 -10.96 -2.75
C ASP A 208 -5.37 -10.72 -4.27
N GLY A 209 -4.25 -10.62 -4.98
CA GLY A 209 -4.22 -10.29 -6.40
C GLY A 209 -4.53 -11.46 -7.34
N TYR A 210 -4.68 -12.69 -6.83
CA TYR A 210 -4.79 -13.93 -7.62
C TYR A 210 -3.74 -14.01 -8.75
N ALA A 211 -2.50 -13.67 -8.41
CA ALA A 211 -1.42 -13.55 -9.39
C ALA A 211 -1.02 -14.91 -9.96
N ASP A 212 -1.20 -16.01 -9.23
CA ASP A 212 -0.95 -17.40 -9.66
C ASP A 212 0.36 -17.55 -10.47
N CYS A 213 1.44 -17.02 -9.89
CA CYS A 213 2.81 -17.00 -10.43
C CYS A 213 3.07 -16.04 -11.62
N VAL A 214 2.10 -15.21 -11.99
CA VAL A 214 2.28 -14.12 -12.96
C VAL A 214 2.68 -12.85 -12.21
N GLY A 215 3.98 -12.59 -12.08
CA GLY A 215 4.49 -11.52 -11.21
C GLY A 215 3.91 -10.12 -11.49
N THR A 216 3.66 -9.79 -12.75
CA THR A 216 3.06 -8.50 -13.13
C THR A 216 1.66 -8.27 -12.58
N LEU A 217 0.94 -9.35 -12.21
CA LEU A 217 -0.37 -9.25 -11.55
C LEU A 217 -0.25 -8.77 -10.10
N TRP A 218 0.90 -8.95 -9.43
CA TRP A 218 1.15 -8.32 -8.13
C TRP A 218 1.34 -6.82 -8.27
N ASP A 219 2.08 -6.36 -9.29
CA ASP A 219 2.27 -4.93 -9.53
C ASP A 219 0.94 -4.23 -9.81
N SER A 220 0.10 -4.83 -10.66
CA SER A 220 -1.23 -4.33 -10.97
C SER A 220 -2.13 -4.26 -9.73
N PHE A 221 -2.11 -5.31 -8.90
CA PHE A 221 -2.85 -5.34 -7.63
C PHE A 221 -2.39 -4.25 -6.65
N LEU A 222 -1.08 -4.11 -6.41
CA LEU A 222 -0.55 -3.11 -5.48
C LEU A 222 -0.72 -1.67 -5.99
N ASN A 223 -0.63 -1.45 -7.30
CA ASN A 223 -0.97 -0.16 -7.91
C ASN A 223 -2.45 0.19 -7.70
N MET A 224 -3.36 -0.79 -7.82
CA MET A 224 -4.78 -0.59 -7.53
C MET A 224 -5.02 -0.14 -6.09
N LEU A 225 -4.27 -0.69 -5.13
CA LEU A 225 -4.42 -0.36 -3.70
C LEU A 225 -3.78 0.97 -3.30
N THR A 226 -2.86 1.51 -4.11
CA THR A 226 -2.05 2.70 -3.74
C THR A 226 -2.92 3.88 -3.29
N GLY A 227 -4.08 4.08 -3.92
CA GLY A 227 -5.03 5.14 -3.56
C GLY A 227 -5.72 5.00 -2.20
N VAL A 228 -5.53 3.90 -1.48
CA VAL A 228 -6.01 3.72 -0.10
C VAL A 228 -4.93 3.22 0.87
N SER A 229 -3.82 2.70 0.35
CA SER A 229 -2.72 2.17 1.17
C SER A 229 -1.62 3.20 1.45
N SER A 230 -1.59 4.31 0.70
CA SER A 230 -0.56 5.35 0.85
C SER A 230 -0.91 6.43 1.89
N PHE A 231 -2.14 6.41 2.41
CA PHE A 231 -2.60 7.31 3.47
C PHE A 231 -3.73 6.66 4.27
N VAL A 232 -3.64 6.72 5.60
CA VAL A 232 -4.64 6.21 6.56
C VAL A 232 -4.56 7.02 7.85
#